data_AF-A0A349YH42-F1
#
_entry.id   AF-A0A349YH42-F1
#
_cell.length_a   1.000
_cell.length_b   1.000
_cell.length_c   1.000
_cell.angle_alpha   90.00
_cell.angle_beta   90.00
_cell.angle_gamma   90.00
#
_symmetry.space_group_name_H-M   'P 1'
#
loop_
_entity.id
_entity.type
_entity.pdbx_description
1 polymer ?
#
loop_
_entity_poly.entity_id
_entity_poly.type
_entity_poly.pdbx_seq_one_letter_code
_entity_poly.pdbx_strand_id
1 'polypeptide(L)'
;MTKQFAREIADKLIKEHNPDLWDGLGNMPSSFSNEIEVYNIFNKEVYMTIQFEIDADEGGCWAHIVKLYSNKDGCNDELIDGYFGNGINSVTSLVETIMDLCDDYKEFYE
;
A
#
# COMPACT_ATOMS: atom_id res chain seq x y z
N MET A 1 -12.63 6.66 2.57
CA MET A 1 -11.89 6.34 1.31
C MET A 1 -12.85 6.24 0.11
N THR A 2 -12.42 6.58 -1.12
CA THR A 2 -13.20 6.31 -2.35
C THR A 2 -12.38 5.53 -3.37
N LYS A 3 -13.04 4.71 -4.20
CA LYS A 3 -12.36 3.93 -5.26
C LYS A 3 -11.59 4.80 -6.25
N GLN A 4 -12.09 5.99 -6.56
CA GLN A 4 -11.36 6.93 -7.43
C GLN A 4 -10.06 7.40 -6.76
N PHE A 5 -10.10 7.78 -5.48
CA PHE A 5 -8.90 8.24 -4.78
C PHE A 5 -7.89 7.11 -4.58
N ALA A 6 -8.35 5.90 -4.24
CA ALA A 6 -7.49 4.71 -4.20
C ALA A 6 -6.81 4.44 -5.56
N ARG A 7 -7.54 4.65 -6.67
CA ARG A 7 -6.98 4.55 -8.02
C ARG A 7 -5.90 5.59 -8.30
N GLU A 8 -6.11 6.83 -7.91
CA GLU A 8 -5.11 7.90 -8.06
C GLU A 8 -3.83 7.59 -7.28
N ILE A 9 -3.95 7.06 -6.05
CA ILE A 9 -2.81 6.60 -5.25
C ILE A 9 -2.09 5.44 -5.94
N ALA A 10 -2.83 4.42 -6.39
CA ALA A 10 -2.24 3.23 -7.01
C ALA A 10 -1.53 3.54 -8.34
N ASP A 11 -2.13 4.37 -9.19
CA ASP A 11 -1.53 4.82 -10.45
C ASP A 11 -0.25 5.64 -10.18
N LYS A 12 -0.25 6.50 -9.15
CA LYS A 12 0.94 7.27 -8.73
C LYS A 12 2.06 6.34 -8.25
N LEU A 13 1.76 5.42 -7.34
CA LEU A 13 2.75 4.52 -6.76
C LEU A 13 3.42 3.66 -7.83
N ILE A 14 2.65 3.02 -8.73
CA ILE A 14 3.24 2.20 -9.80
C ILE A 14 4.06 3.06 -10.77
N LYS A 15 3.58 4.26 -11.13
CA LYS A 15 4.32 5.14 -12.04
C LYS A 15 5.66 5.60 -11.46
N GLU A 16 5.71 5.87 -10.16
CA GLU A 16 6.91 6.41 -9.50
C GLU A 16 7.89 5.31 -9.08
N HIS A 17 7.38 4.16 -8.64
CA HIS A 17 8.17 3.11 -8.00
C HIS A 17 8.32 1.83 -8.84
N ASN A 18 7.50 1.62 -9.86
CA ASN A 18 7.63 0.48 -10.79
C ASN A 18 7.28 0.89 -12.25
N PRO A 19 7.96 1.92 -12.82
CA PRO A 19 7.59 2.49 -14.12
C PRO A 19 7.76 1.51 -15.29
N ASP A 20 8.64 0.52 -15.15
CA ASP A 20 8.88 -0.51 -16.16
C ASP A 20 7.89 -1.68 -16.06
N LEU A 21 6.93 -1.61 -15.12
CA LEU A 21 5.90 -2.63 -14.87
C LEU A 21 6.49 -4.02 -14.61
N TRP A 22 7.61 -4.06 -13.90
CA TRP A 22 8.26 -5.29 -13.51
C TRP A 22 7.31 -6.13 -12.66
N ASP A 23 7.21 -7.42 -12.97
CA ASP A 23 6.29 -8.37 -12.36
C ASP A 23 6.89 -9.11 -11.15
N GLY A 24 8.13 -8.78 -10.78
CA GLY A 24 8.85 -9.41 -9.68
C GLY A 24 9.69 -10.62 -10.10
N LEU A 25 9.73 -10.97 -11.39
CA LEU A 25 10.49 -12.10 -11.90
C LEU A 25 11.81 -11.68 -12.55
N GLY A 26 12.87 -12.44 -12.29
CA GLY A 26 14.20 -12.18 -12.84
C GLY A 26 14.93 -11.06 -12.10
N ASN A 27 15.74 -10.28 -12.83
CA ASN A 27 16.54 -9.22 -12.23
C ASN A 27 15.68 -7.96 -12.01
N MET A 28 15.68 -7.46 -10.77
CA MET A 28 15.05 -6.20 -10.41
C MET A 28 15.64 -5.04 -11.24
N PRO A 29 14.82 -4.26 -11.96
CA PRO A 29 15.29 -3.14 -12.75
C PRO A 29 15.75 -1.99 -11.84
N SER A 30 16.69 -1.17 -12.32
CA SER A 30 17.22 -0.03 -11.56
C SER A 30 16.19 1.09 -11.31
N SER A 31 15.07 1.05 -12.04
CA SER A 31 13.95 1.97 -11.91
C SER A 31 12.96 1.55 -10.81
N PHE A 32 13.05 0.31 -10.32
CA PHE A 32 12.19 -0.18 -9.25
C PHE A 32 12.65 0.39 -7.91
N SER A 33 11.69 0.87 -7.12
CA SER A 33 11.92 1.40 -5.78
C SER A 33 10.91 0.77 -4.83
N ASN A 34 11.37 0.35 -3.65
CA ASN A 34 10.51 -0.15 -2.58
C ASN A 34 10.38 0.86 -1.42
N GLU A 35 10.60 2.15 -1.71
CA GLU A 35 10.39 3.22 -0.74
C GLU A 35 8.93 3.31 -0.28
N ILE A 36 8.75 3.76 0.96
CA ILE A 36 7.44 3.90 1.59
C ILE A 36 6.79 5.21 1.18
N GLU A 37 5.56 5.15 0.70
CA GLU A 37 4.68 6.30 0.59
C GLU A 37 3.70 6.38 1.76
N VAL A 38 3.39 7.60 2.21
CA VAL A 38 2.54 7.87 3.39
C VAL A 38 1.37 8.76 2.99
N TYR A 39 0.16 8.36 3.37
CA TYR A 39 -1.09 9.02 3.03
C TYR A 39 -1.98 9.22 4.26
N ASN A 40 -2.38 10.46 4.55
CA ASN A 40 -3.39 10.74 5.57
C ASN A 40 -4.78 10.54 4.97
N ILE A 41 -5.52 9.50 5.38
CA ILE A 41 -6.72 9.04 4.67
C ILE A 41 -8.04 9.11 5.46
N PHE A 42 -8.00 9.09 6.80
CA PHE A 42 -9.21 9.19 7.63
C PHE A 42 -9.23 10.50 8.42
N ASN A 43 -8.40 10.58 9.45
CA ASN A 43 -8.24 11.75 10.32
C ASN A 43 -6.73 12.06 10.47
N LYS A 44 -6.38 13.03 11.33
CA LYS A 44 -4.98 13.44 11.53
C LYS A 44 -4.13 12.41 12.28
N GLU A 45 -4.76 11.44 12.92
CA GLU A 45 -4.13 10.46 13.79
C GLU A 45 -4.02 9.09 13.12
N VAL A 46 -4.66 8.88 11.97
CA VAL A 46 -4.57 7.62 11.20
C VAL A 46 -4.05 7.88 9.80
N TYR A 47 -2.95 7.22 9.46
CA TYR A 47 -2.33 7.30 8.15
C TYR A 47 -2.11 5.90 7.58
N MET A 48 -2.02 5.84 6.26
CA MET A 48 -1.75 4.64 5.49
C MET A 48 -0.33 4.72 4.94
N THR A 49 0.38 3.60 4.98
CA THR A 49 1.64 3.42 4.27
C THR A 49 1.46 2.42 3.13
N ILE A 50 2.09 2.67 2.00
CA ILE A 50 2.16 1.72 0.89
C ILE A 50 3.60 1.56 0.44
N GLN A 51 4.02 0.33 0.19
CA GLN A 51 5.32 0.00 -0.40
C GLN A 51 5.26 -1.37 -1.09
N PHE A 52 6.34 -1.75 -1.75
CA PHE A 52 6.54 -3.11 -2.22
C PHE A 52 7.39 -3.90 -1.21
N GLU A 53 6.93 -5.08 -0.79
CA GLU A 53 7.68 -5.98 0.08
C GLU A 53 7.67 -7.41 -0.49
N ILE A 54 8.59 -8.24 -0.01
CA ILE A 54 8.54 -9.68 -0.26
C ILE A 54 7.56 -10.28 0.74
N ASP A 55 6.48 -10.88 0.24
CA ASP A 55 5.56 -11.68 1.04
C ASP A 55 6.18 -13.07 1.27
N ALA A 56 6.67 -13.29 2.49
CA ALA A 56 7.31 -14.54 2.87
C ALA A 56 6.30 -15.70 3.00
N ASP A 57 5.03 -15.41 3.26
CA ASP A 57 3.98 -16.39 3.44
C ASP A 57 3.47 -16.88 2.07
N GLU A 58 3.49 -16.03 1.05
CA GLU A 58 3.18 -16.35 -0.35
C GLU A 58 4.44 -16.74 -1.16
N GLY A 59 5.32 -17.53 -0.54
CA GLY A 59 6.46 -18.17 -1.22
C GLY A 59 7.61 -17.22 -1.58
N GLY A 60 7.69 -16.04 -0.97
CA GLY A 60 8.76 -15.08 -1.19
C GLY A 60 8.58 -14.25 -2.46
N CYS A 61 7.34 -14.04 -2.90
CA CYS A 61 7.03 -13.22 -4.07
C CYS A 61 6.98 -11.74 -3.70
N TRP A 62 7.31 -10.87 -4.66
CA TRP A 62 7.07 -9.44 -4.51
C TRP A 62 5.56 -9.16 -4.50
N ALA A 63 5.13 -8.34 -3.56
CA ALA A 63 3.75 -7.96 -3.34
C ALA A 63 3.64 -6.46 -3.04
N HIS A 64 2.44 -5.91 -3.24
CA HIS A 64 2.09 -4.64 -2.62
C HIS A 64 1.78 -4.89 -1.15
N ILE A 65 2.18 -4.00 -0.26
CA ILE A 65 1.65 -4.00 1.10
C ILE A 65 1.08 -2.64 1.46
N VAL A 66 -0.13 -2.66 1.99
CA VAL A 66 -0.85 -1.50 2.50
C VAL A 66 -0.99 -1.70 4.01
N LYS A 67 -0.53 -0.75 4.82
CA LYS A 67 -0.65 -0.80 6.29
C LYS A 67 -1.33 0.46 6.80
N LEU A 68 -2.14 0.32 7.84
CA LEU A 68 -2.72 1.43 8.59
C LEU A 68 -2.00 1.60 9.92
N TYR A 69 -1.68 2.84 10.26
CA TYR A 69 -1.06 3.20 11.52
C TYR A 69 -1.89 4.25 12.24
N SER A 70 -1.91 4.15 13.57
CA SER A 70 -2.47 5.14 14.49
C SER A 70 -1.32 5.85 15.21
N ASN A 71 -1.39 7.18 15.29
CA ASN A 71 -0.53 8.02 16.12
C ASN A 71 -1.38 8.92 17.04
N LYS A 72 -2.40 8.31 17.68
CA LYS A 72 -3.31 8.98 18.61
C LYS A 72 -2.62 9.67 19.77
N ASP A 73 -1.52 9.09 20.26
CA ASP A 73 -0.78 9.62 21.40
C ASP A 73 0.32 10.62 20.99
N GLY A 74 0.46 10.92 19.70
CA GLY A 74 1.42 11.88 19.14
C GLY A 74 2.90 11.52 19.31
N CYS A 75 3.20 10.35 19.89
CA CYS A 75 4.55 9.94 20.24
C CYS A 75 4.94 8.53 19.76
N ASN A 76 3.98 7.68 19.40
CA ASN A 76 4.23 6.33 18.92
C ASN A 76 3.28 5.98 17.78
N ASP A 77 3.84 5.40 16.72
CA ASP A 77 3.07 4.83 15.61
C ASP A 77 2.71 3.38 15.95
N GLU A 78 1.42 3.09 16.08
CA GLU A 78 0.89 1.76 16.34
C GLU A 78 0.30 1.18 15.05
N LEU A 79 0.76 0.00 14.64
CA LEU A 79 0.16 -0.73 13.54
C LEU A 79 -1.27 -1.13 13.92
N ILE A 80 -2.23 -0.71 13.10
CA ILE A 80 -3.63 -1.12 13.21
C ILE A 80 -3.78 -2.48 12.53
N ASP A 81 -3.45 -2.53 11.22
CA ASP A 81 -3.52 -3.73 10.39
C ASP A 81 -2.75 -3.50 9.08
N GLY A 82 -2.54 -4.55 8.29
CA GLY A 82 -1.96 -4.43 6.96
C GLY A 82 -2.21 -5.63 6.05
N TYR A 83 -2.53 -5.34 4.79
CA TYR A 83 -2.90 -6.32 3.77
C TYR A 83 -1.85 -6.38 2.66
N PHE A 84 -1.57 -7.61 2.23
CA PHE A 84 -0.80 -7.88 1.03
C PHE A 84 -1.74 -7.93 -0.19
N GLY A 85 -1.29 -7.32 -1.29
CA GLY A 85 -1.90 -7.39 -2.60
C GLY A 85 -1.05 -8.20 -3.57
N ASN A 86 -1.63 -8.58 -4.71
CA ASN A 86 -0.98 -9.44 -5.70
C ASN A 86 -0.44 -8.66 -6.90
N GLY A 87 0.74 -9.07 -7.37
CA GLY A 87 1.32 -8.60 -8.62
C GLY A 87 1.71 -7.13 -8.58
N ILE A 88 2.99 -6.85 -8.29
CA ILE A 88 3.53 -5.49 -8.09
C ILE A 88 3.38 -4.51 -9.28
N ASN A 89 2.95 -4.97 -10.45
CA ASN A 89 2.61 -4.16 -11.62
C ASN A 89 1.10 -3.97 -11.85
N SER A 90 0.25 -4.49 -10.95
CA SER A 90 -1.21 -4.45 -11.07
C SER A 90 -1.80 -3.28 -10.28
N VAL A 91 -2.15 -2.20 -11.00
CA VAL A 91 -2.90 -1.07 -10.40
C VAL A 91 -4.21 -1.55 -9.80
N THR A 92 -4.93 -2.42 -10.50
CA THR A 92 -6.24 -2.91 -10.03
C THR A 92 -6.12 -3.67 -8.71
N SER A 93 -5.11 -4.54 -8.57
CA SER A 93 -4.90 -5.25 -7.30
C SER A 93 -4.58 -4.29 -6.17
N LEU A 94 -3.72 -3.29 -6.39
CA LEU A 94 -3.40 -2.31 -5.36
C LEU A 94 -4.63 -1.48 -4.97
N VAL A 95 -5.48 -1.11 -5.92
CA VAL A 95 -6.76 -0.42 -5.62
C VAL A 95 -7.66 -1.27 -4.74
N GLU A 96 -7.78 -2.56 -5.05
CA GLU A 96 -8.60 -3.48 -4.26
C GLU A 96 -8.02 -3.63 -2.85
N THR A 97 -6.72 -3.85 -2.70
CA THR A 97 -6.06 -3.94 -1.38
C THR A 97 -6.22 -2.66 -0.54
N ILE A 98 -6.08 -1.47 -1.15
CA ILE A 98 -6.32 -0.19 -0.46
C ILE A 98 -7.78 -0.09 -0.02
N MET A 99 -8.73 -0.42 -0.90
CA MET A 99 -10.15 -0.32 -0.62
C MET A 99 -10.58 -1.30 0.47
N ASP A 100 -10.16 -2.56 0.39
CA ASP A 100 -10.51 -3.61 1.36
C ASP A 100 -10.04 -3.20 2.76
N LEU A 101 -8.76 -2.83 2.90
CA LEU A 101 -8.22 -2.39 4.19
C LEU A 101 -8.91 -1.11 4.70
N CYS A 102 -9.20 -0.14 3.82
CA CYS A 102 -9.84 1.09 4.26
C CYS A 102 -11.32 0.89 4.62
N ASP A 103 -12.05 0.02 3.92
CA ASP A 103 -13.46 -0.21 4.16
C ASP A 103 -13.68 -0.99 5.47
N ASP A 104 -12.80 -1.93 5.80
CA ASP A 104 -12.85 -2.68 7.08
C ASP A 104 -12.66 -1.78 8.31
N TYR A 105 -11.92 -0.67 8.14
CA TYR A 105 -11.63 0.27 9.22
C TYR A 105 -12.43 1.57 9.15
N LYS A 106 -13.28 1.73 8.15
CA LYS A 106 -14.02 2.97 7.87
C LYS A 106 -14.89 3.42 9.03
N GLU A 107 -15.68 2.52 9.61
CA GLU A 107 -16.62 2.84 10.70
C GLU A 107 -15.93 3.25 12.02
N PHE A 108 -14.64 2.99 12.16
CA PHE A 108 -13.89 3.31 13.38
C PHE A 108 -13.21 4.68 13.33
N TYR A 109 -13.02 5.24 12.12
CA TYR A 109 -12.14 6.39 11.91
C TYR A 109 -12.69 7.49 10.99
N GLU A 110 -13.79 7.26 10.27
CA GLU A 110 -14.62 8.31 9.63
C GLU A 110 -15.67 8.88 10.59
#